data_AF-A0A645IPT7-F1
#
_entry.id   AF-A0A645IPT7-F1
#
_cell.length_a   1.000
_cell.length_b   1.000
_cell.length_c   1.000
_cell.angle_alpha   90.00
_cell.angle_beta   90.00
_cell.angle_gamma   90.00
#
_symmetry.space_group_name_H-M   'P 1'
#
loop_
_entity.id
_entity.type
_entity.pdbx_description
1 polymer ?
#
loop_
_entity_poly.entity_id
_entity_poly.type
_entity_poly.pdbx_seq_one_letter_code
_entity_poly.pdbx_strand_id
1 'polypeptide(L)'
;MVVGPIKQALDNAREDYTMMVLPDHPTPLSLRTHTSDPVPFVLYQSIHQVTSGVTRYDEESAKKSGIFVQKGCELIDILIHGLPE
;
A
#
# COMPACT_ATOMS: atom_id res chain seq x y z
N MET A 1 -1.03 3.60 16.56
CA MET A 1 -0.98 3.18 15.14
C MET A 1 -0.78 1.67 15.11
N VAL A 2 -1.56 0.91 14.34
CA VAL A 2 -1.60 -0.58 14.42
C VAL A 2 -0.62 -1.30 13.51
N VAL A 3 -0.14 -0.65 12.44
CA VAL A 3 0.75 -1.27 11.44
C VAL A 3 2.08 -1.72 12.05
N GLY A 4 2.70 -0.89 12.88
CA GLY A 4 3.98 -1.21 13.53
C GLY A 4 3.93 -2.50 14.37
N PRO A 5 2.98 -2.63 15.32
CA PRO A 5 2.80 -3.87 16.08
C PRO A 5 2.54 -5.11 15.22
N ILE A 6 1.74 -5.00 14.15
CA ILE A 6 1.47 -6.11 13.22
C ILE A 6 2.75 -6.55 12.52
N LYS A 7 3.51 -5.59 11.97
CA LYS A 7 4.80 -5.89 11.32
C LYS A 7 5.76 -6.58 12.28
N GLN A 8 5.88 -6.06 13.51
CA GLN A 8 6.75 -6.66 14.52
C GLN A 8 6.35 -8.09 14.88
N ALA A 9 5.05 -8.38 14.98
CA ALA A 9 4.56 -9.73 15.22
C ALA A 9 4.89 -10.68 14.06
N LEU A 10 4.72 -10.24 12.82
CA LEU A 10 5.06 -11.02 11.62
C LEU A 10 6.57 -11.25 11.50
N ASP A 11 7.39 -10.23 11.76
CA ASP A 11 8.85 -10.37 11.79
C ASP A 11 9.29 -11.40 12.86
N ASN A 12 8.65 -11.40 14.03
CA ASN A 12 8.94 -12.34 15.12
C ASN A 12 8.47 -13.77 14.83
N ALA A 13 7.46 -13.96 13.98
CA ALA A 13 7.00 -15.27 13.56
C ALA A 13 8.03 -15.99 12.68
N ARG A 14 8.97 -15.25 12.06
CA ARG A 14 10.00 -15.77 11.15
C ARG A 14 9.41 -16.55 9.96
N GLU A 15 8.25 -16.11 9.49
CA GLU A 15 7.61 -16.61 8.27
C GLU A 15 7.66 -15.55 7.18
N ASP A 16 7.67 -16.01 5.93
CA ASP A 16 7.58 -15.12 4.78
C ASP A 16 6.17 -14.53 4.70
N TYR A 17 6.10 -13.20 4.62
CA TYR A 17 4.84 -12.49 4.47
C TYR A 17 4.91 -11.39 3.43
N THR A 18 3.72 -11.11 2.88
CA THR A 18 3.41 -9.91 2.11
C THR A 18 2.36 -9.11 2.86
N MET A 19 2.56 -7.80 2.98
CA MET A 19 1.64 -6.87 3.61
C MET A 19 1.23 -5.80 2.61
N MET A 20 -0.07 -5.55 2.49
CA MET A 20 -0.60 -4.40 1.76
C MET A 20 -1.39 -3.48 2.69
N VAL A 21 -1.16 -2.17 2.59
CA VAL A 21 -1.81 -1.14 3.40
C VAL A 21 -2.36 -0.06 2.48
N LEU A 22 -3.66 0.23 2.59
CA LEU A 22 -4.37 1.26 1.84
C LEU A 22 -5.73 1.58 2.52
N PRO A 23 -6.29 2.78 2.32
CA PRO A 23 -7.71 3.03 2.57
C PRO A 23 -8.57 2.49 1.41
N ASP A 24 -9.88 2.42 1.61
CA ASP A 24 -10.86 2.01 0.61
C ASP A 24 -11.18 3.12 -0.40
N HIS A 25 -11.34 4.35 0.08
CA HIS A 25 -11.57 5.53 -0.76
C HIS A 25 -11.17 6.83 -0.05
N PRO A 26 -10.88 7.92 -0.78
CA PRO A 26 -10.64 9.22 -0.17
C PRO A 26 -11.91 9.84 0.38
N THR A 27 -11.80 10.48 1.55
CA THR A 27 -12.89 11.24 2.17
C THR A 27 -12.40 12.63 2.59
N PRO A 28 -12.15 13.56 1.65
CA PRO A 28 -11.54 14.85 1.95
C PRO A 28 -12.37 15.63 2.97
N LEU A 29 -11.73 16.16 4.02
CA LEU A 29 -12.41 16.87 5.12
C LEU A 29 -13.23 18.08 4.63
N SER A 30 -12.78 18.75 3.57
CA SER A 30 -13.47 19.87 2.94
C SER A 30 -14.79 19.48 2.28
N LEU A 31 -14.88 18.23 1.79
CA LEU A 31 -16.04 17.72 1.06
C LEU A 31 -16.95 16.86 1.95
N ARG A 32 -16.39 16.20 2.98
CA ARG A 32 -17.12 15.32 3.91
C ARG A 32 -17.92 14.21 3.21
N THR A 33 -17.49 13.84 2.02
CA THR A 33 -18.06 12.77 1.21
C THR A 33 -16.92 12.02 0.54
N HIS A 34 -17.20 10.81 0.08
CA HIS A 34 -16.24 10.02 -0.69
C HIS A 34 -16.00 10.69 -2.04
N THR A 35 -14.75 10.65 -2.51
CA THR A 35 -14.39 11.06 -3.88
C THR A 35 -13.81 9.89 -4.67
N SER A 36 -13.62 10.10 -5.96
CA SER A 36 -13.02 9.12 -6.88
C SER A 36 -11.52 9.32 -7.08
N ASP A 37 -10.88 10.18 -6.27
CA ASP A 37 -9.44 10.37 -6.35
C ASP A 37 -8.71 9.06 -5.98
N PRO A 38 -7.52 8.81 -6.55
CA PRO A 38 -6.75 7.63 -6.18
C PRO A 38 -6.28 7.69 -4.72
N VAL A 39 -6.14 6.52 -4.11
CA VAL A 39 -5.60 6.36 -2.74
C VAL A 39 -4.15 5.86 -2.78
N PRO A 40 -3.31 6.26 -1.81
CA PRO A 40 -1.98 5.68 -1.69
C PRO A 40 -2.08 4.22 -1.20
N PHE A 41 -1.15 3.38 -1.63
CA PHE A 41 -0.97 2.04 -1.06
C PHE A 41 0.50 1.75 -0.82
N VAL A 42 0.77 0.80 0.08
CA VAL A 42 2.08 0.17 0.27
C VAL A 42 1.93 -1.31 -0.03
N LEU A 43 2.83 -1.86 -0.84
CA LEU A 43 3.08 -3.30 -0.94
C LEU A 43 4.45 -3.56 -0.33
N TYR A 44 4.51 -4.41 0.69
CA TYR A 44 5.75 -4.82 1.35
C TYR A 44 5.87 -6.33 1.31
N GLN A 45 6.97 -6.82 0.74
CA GLN A 45 7.33 -8.24 0.74
C GLN A 45 8.56 -8.42 1.62
N SER A 46 8.46 -9.29 2.62
CA SER A 46 9.55 -9.57 3.57
C SER A 46 10.83 -10.08 2.87
N ILE A 47 10.67 -10.91 1.84
CA ILE A 47 11.77 -11.56 1.11
C ILE A 47 12.26 -10.79 -0.13
N HIS A 48 11.38 -10.05 -0.81
CA HIS A 48 11.67 -9.40 -2.10
C HIS A 48 11.33 -7.91 -2.03
N GLN A 49 12.12 -7.17 -1.26
CA GLN A 49 11.88 -5.73 -1.08
C GLN A 49 12.21 -4.95 -2.34
N VAL A 50 11.20 -4.33 -2.93
CA VAL A 50 11.32 -3.39 -4.05
C VAL A 50 11.22 -1.96 -3.53
N THR A 51 12.13 -1.09 -3.97
CA THR A 51 12.06 0.34 -3.64
C THR A 51 11.05 1.03 -4.53
N SER A 52 10.15 1.82 -3.94
CA SER A 52 9.21 2.69 -4.66
C SER A 52 9.82 4.03 -5.06
N GLY A 53 11.08 4.29 -4.69
CA GLY A 53 11.75 5.58 -4.91
C GLY A 53 11.27 6.71 -3.99
N VAL A 54 10.36 6.43 -3.04
CA VAL A 54 9.82 7.41 -2.08
C VAL A 54 9.91 6.90 -0.64
N THR A 55 9.96 7.82 0.33
CA THR A 55 10.20 7.50 1.75
C THR A 55 9.04 7.84 2.68
N ARG A 56 7.92 8.33 2.13
CA ARG A 56 6.73 8.74 2.89
C ARG A 56 5.47 8.08 2.35
N TYR A 57 4.51 7.86 3.24
CA TYR A 57 3.19 7.37 2.92
C TYR A 57 2.18 8.51 2.99
N ASP A 58 1.96 9.15 1.85
CA ASP A 58 1.01 10.24 1.63
C ASP A 58 0.67 10.31 0.12
N GLU A 59 -0.38 11.05 -0.23
CA GLU A 59 -0.90 11.16 -1.59
C GLU A 59 0.13 11.77 -2.57
N GLU A 60 0.93 12.73 -2.09
CA GLU A 60 1.94 13.41 -2.91
C GLU A 60 3.12 12.48 -3.25
N SER A 61 3.60 11.74 -2.26
CA SER A 61 4.71 10.78 -2.41
C SER A 61 4.27 9.57 -3.23
N ALA A 62 3.04 9.06 -3.04
CA ALA A 62 2.49 7.99 -3.87
C ALA A 62 2.48 8.39 -5.35
N LYS A 63 2.04 9.62 -5.67
CA LYS A 63 2.08 10.14 -7.04
C LYS A 63 3.50 10.21 -7.62
N LYS A 64 4.51 10.57 -6.81
CA LYS A 64 5.92 10.64 -7.22
C LYS A 64 6.55 9.28 -7.48
N SER A 65 6.02 8.20 -6.89
CA SER A 65 6.53 6.83 -7.12
C SER A 65 6.35 6.36 -8.56
N GLY A 66 5.38 6.92 -9.29
CA GLY A 66 5.03 6.48 -10.64
C GLY A 66 4.28 5.14 -10.71
N ILE A 67 4.07 4.46 -9.57
CA ILE A 67 3.34 3.21 -9.49
C ILE A 67 1.85 3.53 -9.41
N PHE A 68 1.07 3.07 -10.40
CA PHE A 68 -0.36 3.31 -10.46
C PHE A 68 -1.12 2.06 -10.90
N VAL A 69 -2.14 1.69 -10.13
CA VAL A 69 -3.04 0.58 -10.43
C VAL A 69 -4.41 1.17 -10.73
N GLN A 70 -4.90 0.96 -11.96
CA GLN A 70 -6.13 1.60 -12.41
C GLN A 70 -7.37 0.99 -11.76
N LYS A 71 -7.40 -0.33 -11.57
CA LYS A 71 -8.55 -1.03 -11.00
C LYS A 71 -8.20 -1.59 -9.62
N GLY A 72 -8.93 -1.15 -8.61
CA GLY A 72 -8.71 -1.61 -7.23
C GLY A 72 -8.82 -3.12 -7.05
N CYS A 73 -9.63 -3.82 -7.87
CA CYS A 73 -9.74 -5.27 -7.82
C CYS A 73 -8.44 -6.00 -8.19
N GLU A 74 -7.53 -5.38 -8.96
CA GLU A 74 -6.24 -5.96 -9.33
C GLU A 74 -5.26 -6.00 -8.14
N LEU A 75 -5.53 -5.24 -7.07
CA LEU A 75 -4.66 -5.18 -5.89
C LEU A 75 -4.58 -6.51 -5.13
N ILE A 76 -5.64 -7.33 -5.16
CA ILE A 76 -5.60 -8.64 -4.51
C ILE A 76 -4.67 -9.60 -5.26
N ASP A 77 -4.67 -9.54 -6.59
CA ASP A 77 -3.76 -10.33 -7.42
C ASP A 77 -2.32 -9.87 -7.19
N ILE A 78 -2.10 -8.55 -7.09
CA ILE A 78 -0.80 -7.96 -6.76
C ILE A 78 -0.33 -8.37 -5.35
N LEU A 79 -1.22 -8.47 -4.38
CA LEU A 79 -0.86 -8.93 -3.03
C LEU A 79 -0.34 -10.37 -3.04
N ILE A 80 -0.95 -11.25 -3.84
CA ILE A 80 -0.62 -12.67 -3.90
C ILE A 80 0.60 -12.92 -4.80
N HIS A 81 0.68 -12.24 -5.95
CA HIS A 81 1.66 -12.54 -7.00
C HIS A 81 2.80 -11.51 -7.11
N GLY A 82 2.64 -10.32 -6.52
CA GLY A 82 3.57 -9.20 -6.67
C GLY A 82 3.14 -8.20 -7.76
N LEU A 83 3.88 -7.09 -7.86
CA LEU A 83 3.67 -6.13 -8.95
C LEU A 83 4.07 -6.79 -10.29
N PRO A 84 3.28 -6.59 -11.35
CA PRO A 84 3.68 -6.99 -12.70
C PRO A 84 4.95 -6.22 -13.12
N GLU A 85 5.81 -6.86 -13.91
CA GLU A 85 7.01 -6.24 -14.50
C GLU A 85 6.69 -5.04 -15.41
#